data_AF-A0A5C7ANT5-F1
#
_entry.id   AF-A0A5C7ANT5-F1
#
_cell.length_a   1.000
_cell.length_b   1.000
_cell.length_c   1.000
_cell.angle_alpha   90.00
_cell.angle_beta   90.00
_cell.angle_gamma   90.00
#
_symmetry.space_group_name_H-M   'P 1'
#
loop_
_entity.id
_entity.type
_entity.pdbx_description
1 polymer ?
#
loop_
_entity_poly.entity_id
_entity_poly.type
_entity_poly.pdbx_seq_one_letter_code
_entity_poly.pdbx_strand_id
1 'polypeptide(L)'
;MIIQKTREEIELMRESALIVSKTLGMLAKELKPGVTTMQLDKMAEEFIRAQGAIPGFLGLYDCPSTLLCSTNEAVVHGLPTDIPLKEGDVVAIDCGAIKNEFYGDHAYTFEIGEVAPETKKLLQITKESLYVGIRELKLGNRVGDVGYAIQNYCEAEGYGVVRELVGHGLGKKMHEDPEMPNYGKRGRGKKFIEGMVVAIEPMINLGTHRIKQLDDGWTIVTLDGKPSAHFEHDVAIIDGKPEILSTFGYVYEALGIVSDEEDEFRQNTLVL
;
A
#
# COMPACT_ATOMS: atom_id res chain seq x y z
N MET A 1 7.05 20.89 -2.30
CA MET A 1 8.30 20.81 -3.08
C MET A 1 8.81 19.39 -2.92
N ILE A 2 9.26 18.73 -3.99
CA ILE A 2 9.79 17.36 -3.88
C ILE A 2 11.10 17.41 -3.07
N ILE A 3 11.16 16.60 -2.01
CA ILE A 3 12.32 16.52 -1.11
C ILE A 3 13.20 15.36 -1.58
N GLN A 4 14.44 15.68 -1.95
CA GLN A 4 15.48 14.70 -2.28
C GLN A 4 16.09 14.16 -0.99
N LYS A 5 16.14 12.82 -0.86
CA LYS A 5 16.77 12.11 0.25
C LYS A 5 18.19 11.71 -0.12
N THR A 6 19.09 11.69 0.86
CA THR A 6 20.41 11.06 0.68
C THR A 6 20.28 9.54 0.70
N ARG A 7 21.34 8.82 0.28
CA ARG A 7 21.34 7.35 0.34
C ARG A 7 21.22 6.86 1.78
N GLU A 8 21.85 7.55 2.72
CA GLU A 8 21.76 7.22 4.14
C GLU A 8 20.32 7.42 4.66
N GLU A 9 19.65 8.51 4.27
CA GLU A 9 18.25 8.72 4.62
C GLU A 9 17.34 7.65 4.02
N ILE A 10 17.59 7.22 2.78
CA ILE A 10 16.83 6.14 2.13
C ILE A 10 16.99 4.81 2.90
N GLU A 11 18.19 4.48 3.37
CA GLU A 11 18.39 3.27 4.17
C GLU A 11 17.72 3.36 5.54
N LEU A 12 17.67 4.54 6.16
CA LEU A 12 16.87 4.76 7.38
C LEU A 12 15.36 4.60 7.12
N MET A 13 14.87 5.10 5.97
CA MET A 13 13.48 4.90 5.53
C MET A 13 13.20 3.41 5.27
N ARG A 14 14.15 2.68 4.69
CA ARG A 14 14.04 1.22 4.48
C ARG A 14 13.85 0.49 5.80
N GLU A 15 14.54 0.88 6.87
CA GLU A 15 14.30 0.30 8.20
C GLU A 15 12.85 0.51 8.67
N SER A 16 12.29 1.71 8.49
CA SER A 16 10.88 1.99 8.81
C SER A 16 9.92 1.13 7.97
N ALA A 17 10.13 1.08 6.66
CA ALA A 17 9.32 0.31 5.71
C ALA A 17 9.36 -1.21 5.99
N LEU A 18 10.51 -1.74 6.40
CA LEU A 18 10.67 -3.15 6.78
C LEU A 18 9.99 -3.47 8.12
N ILE A 19 9.86 -2.52 9.04
CA ILE A 19 9.06 -2.74 10.27
C ILE A 19 7.59 -2.94 9.87
N VAL A 20 7.06 -2.11 8.98
CA VAL A 20 5.69 -2.28 8.46
C VAL A 20 5.54 -3.63 7.76
N SER A 21 6.48 -3.99 6.89
CA SER A 21 6.48 -5.27 6.16
C SER A 21 6.45 -6.48 7.11
N LYS A 22 7.24 -6.42 8.20
CA LYS A 22 7.23 -7.45 9.26
C LYS A 22 5.93 -7.48 10.03
N THR A 23 5.32 -6.32 10.30
CA THR A 23 4.00 -6.24 10.94
C THR A 23 2.95 -6.94 10.08
N LEU A 24 2.88 -6.63 8.77
CA LEU A 24 1.96 -7.30 7.85
C LEU A 24 2.20 -8.81 7.78
N GLY A 25 3.46 -9.25 7.71
CA GLY A 25 3.80 -10.68 7.71
C GLY A 25 3.47 -11.41 9.03
N MET A 26 3.53 -10.71 10.16
CA MET A 26 3.06 -11.24 11.44
C MET A 26 1.54 -11.38 11.44
N LEU A 27 0.80 -10.36 11.00
CA LEU A 27 -0.67 -10.39 10.92
C LEU A 27 -1.19 -11.42 9.92
N ALA A 28 -0.45 -11.70 8.85
CA ALA A 28 -0.80 -12.71 7.84
C ALA A 28 -1.11 -14.09 8.45
N LYS A 29 -0.46 -14.44 9.56
CA LYS A 29 -0.64 -15.73 10.26
C LYS A 29 -1.95 -15.80 11.06
N GLU A 30 -2.56 -14.65 11.33
CA GLU A 30 -3.73 -14.51 12.20
C GLU A 30 -5.03 -14.29 11.42
N LEU A 31 -4.93 -13.94 10.14
CA LEU A 31 -6.05 -13.67 9.25
C LEU A 31 -6.80 -14.95 8.89
N LYS A 32 -7.94 -15.14 9.56
CA LYS A 32 -8.85 -16.28 9.39
C LYS A 32 -10.27 -15.88 9.78
N PRO A 33 -11.31 -16.62 9.32
CA PRO A 33 -12.68 -16.37 9.74
C PRO A 33 -12.81 -16.30 11.27
N GLY A 34 -13.50 -15.28 11.76
CA GLY A 34 -13.74 -15.04 13.19
C GLY A 34 -12.80 -14.05 13.87
N VAL A 35 -11.66 -13.69 13.26
CA VAL A 35 -10.80 -12.61 13.80
C VAL A 35 -11.44 -11.25 13.54
N THR A 36 -11.30 -10.31 14.47
CA THR A 36 -11.77 -8.93 14.27
C THR A 36 -10.62 -8.02 13.88
N THR A 37 -10.88 -6.98 13.10
CA THR A 37 -9.83 -6.01 12.72
C THR A 37 -9.33 -5.21 13.93
N MET A 38 -10.15 -5.05 14.98
CA MET A 38 -9.73 -4.49 16.27
C MET A 38 -8.71 -5.38 17.01
N GLN A 39 -8.77 -6.71 16.87
CA GLN A 39 -7.73 -7.59 17.40
C GLN A 39 -6.41 -7.40 16.66
N LEU A 40 -6.46 -7.33 15.32
CA LEU A 40 -5.29 -7.11 14.47
C LEU A 40 -4.61 -5.77 14.75
N ASP A 41 -5.40 -4.70 14.94
CA ASP A 41 -4.91 -3.36 15.28
C ASP A 41 -4.05 -3.36 16.57
N LYS A 42 -4.53 -4.03 17.62
CA LYS A 42 -3.79 -4.18 18.89
C LYS A 42 -2.49 -4.94 18.71
N MET A 43 -2.53 -6.04 17.93
CA MET A 43 -1.33 -6.84 17.64
C MET A 43 -0.29 -6.04 16.86
N ALA A 44 -0.73 -5.22 15.90
CA ALA A 44 0.14 -4.34 15.14
C ALA A 44 0.79 -3.28 16.03
N GLU A 45 0.02 -2.62 16.90
CA GLU A 45 0.56 -1.62 17.82
C GLU A 45 1.64 -2.21 18.74
N GLU A 46 1.34 -3.34 19.38
CA GLU A 46 2.30 -4.04 20.26
C GLU A 46 3.58 -4.42 19.49
N PHE A 47 3.44 -4.96 18.28
CA PHE A 47 4.57 -5.36 17.46
C PHE A 47 5.45 -4.18 17.02
N ILE A 48 4.84 -3.11 16.49
CA ILE A 48 5.56 -1.90 16.05
C ILE A 48 6.35 -1.29 17.22
N ARG A 49 5.72 -1.17 18.39
CA ARG A 49 6.39 -0.65 19.60
C ARG A 49 7.52 -1.57 20.06
N ALA A 50 7.38 -2.88 19.95
CA ALA A 50 8.44 -3.84 20.29
C ALA A 50 9.67 -3.73 19.37
N GLN A 51 9.51 -3.26 18.13
CA GLN A 51 10.61 -2.93 17.22
C GLN A 51 11.26 -1.54 17.54
N GLY A 52 10.79 -0.88 18.59
CA GLY A 52 11.23 0.47 18.96
C GLY A 52 10.82 1.53 17.94
N ALA A 53 9.70 1.32 17.25
CA ALA A 53 9.07 2.28 16.35
C ALA A 53 7.76 2.82 16.95
N ILE A 54 7.18 3.82 16.29
CA ILE A 54 5.91 4.44 16.67
C ILE A 54 4.87 4.13 15.58
N PRO A 55 3.62 3.77 15.91
CA PRO A 55 2.54 3.68 14.92
C PRO A 55 2.43 4.98 14.11
N GLY A 56 2.48 4.87 12.78
CA GLY A 56 2.50 6.02 11.88
C GLY A 56 1.16 6.70 11.71
N PHE A 57 0.06 5.96 11.84
CA PHE A 57 -1.29 6.50 11.67
C PHE A 57 -1.90 7.00 12.98
N LEU A 58 -1.65 6.33 14.11
CA LEU A 58 -2.31 6.68 15.36
C LEU A 58 -2.06 8.14 15.78
N GLY A 59 -3.10 8.96 15.74
CA GLY A 59 -3.07 10.41 16.01
C GLY A 59 -2.70 11.29 14.82
N LEU A 60 -2.28 10.73 13.68
CA LEU A 60 -2.06 11.47 12.44
C LEU A 60 -3.41 11.90 11.86
N TYR A 61 -3.61 13.21 11.69
CA TYR A 61 -4.87 13.79 11.22
C TYR A 61 -6.11 13.33 12.01
N ASP A 62 -5.94 13.11 13.31
CA ASP A 62 -6.97 12.58 14.21
C ASP A 62 -7.36 11.11 13.94
N CYS A 63 -6.53 10.34 13.23
CA CYS A 63 -6.75 8.90 13.03
C CYS A 63 -6.75 8.17 14.38
N PRO A 64 -7.79 7.40 14.69
CA PRO A 64 -7.96 6.80 16.01
C PRO A 64 -7.25 5.45 16.19
N SER A 65 -6.62 4.91 15.15
CA SER A 65 -6.10 3.53 15.11
C SER A 65 -4.67 3.43 14.58
N THR A 66 -4.03 2.29 14.86
CA THR A 66 -2.70 1.95 14.35
C THR A 66 -2.77 1.47 12.90
N LEU A 67 -3.78 0.67 12.58
CA LEU A 67 -4.07 0.16 11.25
C LEU A 67 -5.29 0.86 10.64
N LEU A 68 -5.34 0.87 9.32
CA LEU A 68 -6.56 1.06 8.55
C LEU A 68 -6.89 -0.27 7.85
N CYS A 69 -8.08 -0.81 8.14
CA CYS A 69 -8.54 -2.14 7.78
C CYS A 69 -9.77 -2.05 6.88
N SER A 70 -9.56 -1.99 5.58
CA SER A 70 -10.63 -1.86 4.58
C SER A 70 -11.13 -3.22 4.12
N THR A 71 -12.31 -3.62 4.60
CA THR A 71 -12.94 -4.91 4.25
C THR A 71 -13.87 -4.76 3.04
N ASN A 72 -13.81 -5.68 2.08
CA ASN A 72 -14.69 -5.82 0.92
C ASN A 72 -14.83 -4.54 0.08
N GLU A 73 -15.97 -3.83 0.16
CA GLU A 73 -16.24 -2.61 -0.60
C GLU A 73 -15.47 -1.39 -0.09
N ALA A 74 -14.88 -1.46 1.09
CA ALA A 74 -13.99 -0.41 1.59
C ALA A 74 -12.74 -0.34 0.70
N VAL A 75 -12.48 0.85 0.18
CA VAL A 75 -11.35 1.17 -0.69
C VAL A 75 -10.11 1.40 0.15
N VAL A 76 -10.18 2.32 1.12
CA VAL A 76 -9.12 2.70 2.06
C VAL A 76 -9.74 3.27 3.34
N HIS A 77 -8.90 3.46 4.35
CA HIS A 77 -9.24 4.14 5.61
C HIS A 77 -10.35 3.48 6.42
N GLY A 78 -10.63 2.19 6.21
CA GLY A 78 -11.55 1.45 7.06
C GLY A 78 -11.07 1.45 8.51
N LEU A 79 -11.89 1.92 9.45
CA LEU A 79 -11.52 1.88 10.86
C LEU A 79 -11.62 0.45 11.41
N PRO A 80 -10.70 0.00 12.29
CA PRO A 80 -10.82 -1.29 12.97
C PRO A 80 -12.14 -1.43 13.73
N THR A 81 -12.77 -2.61 13.66
CA THR A 81 -14.06 -2.88 14.31
C THR A 81 -14.04 -4.22 15.06
N ASP A 82 -15.01 -4.42 15.94
CA ASP A 82 -15.26 -5.70 16.62
C ASP A 82 -16.09 -6.69 15.77
N ILE A 83 -16.36 -6.36 14.50
CA ILE A 83 -17.08 -7.26 13.59
C ILE A 83 -16.10 -8.35 13.13
N PRO A 84 -16.40 -9.64 13.35
CA PRO A 84 -15.54 -10.72 12.88
C PRO A 84 -15.54 -10.81 11.35
N LEU A 85 -14.34 -10.95 10.78
CA LEU A 85 -14.14 -11.29 9.37
C LEU A 85 -14.75 -12.66 9.06
N LYS A 86 -15.28 -12.81 7.85
CA LYS A 86 -16.00 -14.01 7.41
C LYS A 86 -15.27 -14.71 6.28
N GLU A 87 -15.55 -16.00 6.14
CA GLU A 87 -15.14 -16.78 4.97
C GLU A 87 -15.60 -16.07 3.68
N GLY A 88 -14.66 -15.84 2.77
CA GLY A 88 -14.90 -15.17 1.49
C GLY A 88 -14.71 -13.65 1.51
N ASP A 89 -14.44 -13.04 2.66
CA ASP A 89 -14.08 -11.63 2.74
C ASP A 89 -12.67 -11.38 2.18
N VAL A 90 -12.44 -10.15 1.74
CA VAL A 90 -11.08 -9.59 1.60
C VAL A 90 -10.90 -8.41 2.54
N VAL A 91 -9.68 -8.23 3.05
CA VAL A 91 -9.32 -7.10 3.90
C VAL A 91 -7.98 -6.51 3.48
N ALA A 92 -8.00 -5.27 3.03
CA ALA A 92 -6.78 -4.47 2.90
C ALA A 92 -6.36 -3.98 4.27
N ILE A 93 -5.16 -4.38 4.70
CA ILE A 93 -4.52 -3.84 5.89
C ILE A 93 -3.45 -2.89 5.41
N ASP A 94 -3.64 -1.64 5.79
CA ASP A 94 -2.72 -0.55 5.59
C ASP A 94 -2.09 -0.19 6.94
N CYS A 95 -0.77 0.01 6.95
CA CYS A 95 0.02 0.18 8.15
C CYS A 95 1.15 1.18 7.94
N GLY A 96 1.25 2.17 8.83
CA GLY A 96 2.38 3.10 8.90
C GLY A 96 3.25 2.85 10.13
N ALA A 97 4.56 3.07 10.03
CA ALA A 97 5.46 3.09 11.18
C ALA A 97 6.52 4.19 11.06
N ILE A 98 6.88 4.80 12.20
CA ILE A 98 7.93 5.80 12.28
C ILE A 98 9.13 5.22 13.03
N LYS A 99 10.28 5.15 12.36
CA LYS A 99 11.58 4.80 12.93
C LYS A 99 12.63 5.76 12.39
N ASN A 100 13.62 6.11 13.21
CA ASN A 100 14.71 7.00 12.80
C ASN A 100 14.23 8.35 12.20
N GLU A 101 13.10 8.88 12.69
CA GLU A 101 12.41 10.09 12.18
C GLU A 101 11.72 9.96 10.81
N PHE A 102 11.73 8.78 10.19
CA PHE A 102 11.15 8.55 8.88
C PHE A 102 9.95 7.61 8.94
N TYR A 103 8.97 7.89 8.10
CA TYR A 103 7.84 7.00 7.87
C TYR A 103 8.24 5.85 6.94
N GLY A 104 7.69 4.68 7.22
CA GLY A 104 7.43 3.65 6.23
C GLY A 104 5.93 3.45 6.11
N ASP A 105 5.46 3.18 4.90
CA ASP A 105 4.05 3.04 4.54
C ASP A 105 3.85 1.82 3.64
N HIS A 106 2.87 0.99 3.97
CA HIS A 106 2.69 -0.26 3.26
C HIS A 106 1.33 -0.89 3.51
N ALA A 107 0.68 -1.30 2.43
CA ALA A 107 -0.59 -2.01 2.44
C ALA A 107 -0.56 -3.33 1.67
N TYR A 108 -1.33 -4.30 2.16
CA TYR A 108 -1.58 -5.57 1.49
C TYR A 108 -3.04 -5.99 1.65
N THR A 109 -3.67 -6.47 0.56
CA THR A 109 -5.02 -7.05 0.61
C THR A 109 -4.97 -8.55 0.82
N PHE A 110 -5.53 -9.01 1.94
CA PHE A 110 -5.58 -10.41 2.34
C PHE A 110 -6.92 -11.06 1.97
N GLU A 111 -6.85 -12.34 1.63
CA GLU A 111 -8.01 -13.22 1.47
C GLU A 111 -8.37 -13.85 2.83
N ILE A 112 -9.65 -13.89 3.19
CA ILE A 112 -10.14 -14.60 4.37
C ILE A 112 -10.77 -15.92 3.94
N GLY A 113 -9.99 -16.99 4.07
CA GLY A 113 -10.39 -18.32 3.57
C GLY A 113 -10.42 -18.35 2.04
N GLU A 114 -11.44 -18.96 1.45
CA GLU A 114 -11.62 -19.03 0.01
C GLU A 114 -12.53 -17.90 -0.50
N VAL A 115 -11.96 -16.97 -1.28
CA VAL A 115 -12.70 -15.87 -1.91
C VAL A 115 -13.16 -16.20 -3.33
N ALA A 116 -14.17 -15.48 -3.80
CA ALA A 116 -14.74 -15.66 -5.13
C ALA A 116 -13.69 -15.49 -6.26
N PRO A 117 -13.78 -16.23 -7.39
CA PRO A 117 -12.80 -16.14 -8.48
C PRO A 117 -12.59 -14.72 -9.03
N GLU A 118 -13.66 -13.92 -9.15
CA GLU A 118 -13.59 -12.53 -9.59
C GLU A 118 -12.83 -11.63 -8.60
N THR A 119 -12.93 -11.92 -7.30
CA THR A 119 -12.20 -11.23 -6.24
C THR A 119 -10.73 -11.63 -6.25
N LYS A 120 -10.40 -12.92 -6.44
CA LYS A 120 -9.00 -13.35 -6.65
C LYS A 120 -8.37 -12.63 -7.84
N LYS A 121 -9.11 -12.54 -8.95
CA LYS A 121 -8.64 -11.80 -10.14
C LYS A 121 -8.47 -10.32 -9.85
N LEU A 122 -9.36 -9.68 -9.09
CA LEU A 122 -9.18 -8.29 -8.65
C LEU A 122 -7.86 -8.12 -7.89
N LEU A 123 -7.60 -8.93 -6.87
CA LEU A 123 -6.38 -8.85 -6.05
C LEU A 123 -5.13 -9.03 -6.92
N GLN A 124 -5.14 -10.02 -7.81
CA GLN A 124 -4.06 -10.24 -8.77
C GLN A 124 -3.80 -9.00 -9.64
N ILE A 125 -4.84 -8.46 -10.29
CA ILE A 125 -4.70 -7.31 -11.20
C ILE A 125 -4.24 -6.06 -10.45
N THR A 126 -4.77 -5.80 -9.26
CA THR A 126 -4.34 -4.67 -8.42
C THR A 126 -2.86 -4.78 -8.09
N LYS A 127 -2.41 -5.95 -7.63
CA LYS A 127 -1.01 -6.19 -7.27
C LYS A 127 -0.08 -6.11 -8.48
N GLU A 128 -0.45 -6.71 -9.62
CA GLU A 128 0.34 -6.61 -10.85
C GLU A 128 0.43 -5.15 -11.34
N SER A 129 -0.65 -4.38 -11.19
CA SER A 129 -0.66 -2.96 -11.57
C SER A 129 0.31 -2.12 -10.76
N LEU A 130 0.52 -2.44 -9.47
CA LEU A 130 1.52 -1.81 -8.61
C LEU A 130 2.90 -1.92 -9.26
N TYR A 131 3.34 -3.14 -9.60
CA TYR A 131 4.64 -3.35 -10.23
C TYR A 131 4.74 -2.76 -11.63
N VAL A 132 3.64 -2.76 -12.41
CA VAL A 132 3.58 -2.04 -13.70
C VAL A 132 3.83 -0.54 -13.52
N GLY A 133 3.25 0.07 -12.48
CA GLY A 133 3.50 1.45 -12.11
C GLY A 133 4.93 1.70 -11.65
N ILE A 134 5.46 0.85 -10.76
CA ILE A 134 6.82 0.96 -10.21
C ILE A 134 7.88 0.97 -11.31
N ARG A 135 7.75 0.13 -12.36
CA ARG A 135 8.67 0.14 -13.52
C ARG A 135 8.78 1.48 -14.25
N GLU A 136 7.77 2.34 -14.13
CA GLU A 136 7.76 3.67 -14.73
C GLU A 136 8.27 4.77 -13.78
N LEU A 137 8.56 4.47 -12.51
CA LEU A 137 9.20 5.39 -11.55
C LEU A 137 10.71 5.45 -11.77
N LYS A 138 11.13 6.02 -12.91
CA LYS A 138 12.54 6.12 -13.32
C LYS A 138 12.90 7.51 -13.83
N LEU A 139 14.17 7.89 -13.76
CA LEU A 139 14.60 9.19 -14.29
C LEU A 139 14.26 9.33 -15.78
N GLY A 140 13.86 10.54 -16.16
CA GLY A 140 13.33 10.84 -17.51
C GLY A 140 11.81 10.73 -17.60
N ASN A 141 11.17 9.94 -16.75
CA ASN A 141 9.72 9.85 -16.63
C ASN A 141 9.15 10.94 -15.69
N ARG A 142 7.82 10.98 -15.62
CA ARG A 142 7.03 11.88 -14.79
C ARG A 142 5.90 11.12 -14.08
N VAL A 143 5.31 11.77 -13.09
CA VAL A 143 4.15 11.25 -12.32
C VAL A 143 3.07 10.64 -13.22
N GLY A 144 2.72 11.32 -14.32
CA GLY A 144 1.66 10.85 -15.22
C GLY A 144 2.01 9.61 -16.04
N ASP A 145 3.29 9.23 -16.13
CA ASP A 145 3.72 7.99 -16.77
C ASP A 145 3.40 6.77 -15.89
N VAL A 146 3.62 6.89 -14.57
CA VAL A 146 3.24 5.87 -13.57
C VAL A 146 1.74 5.69 -13.54
N GLY A 147 0.98 6.78 -13.36
CA GLY A 147 -0.48 6.72 -13.34
C GLY A 147 -1.08 6.22 -14.65
N TYR A 148 -0.50 6.58 -15.80
CA TYR A 148 -0.95 6.01 -17.08
C TYR A 148 -0.71 4.50 -17.17
N ALA A 149 0.43 4.01 -16.68
CA ALA A 149 0.75 2.58 -16.72
C ALA A 149 -0.22 1.75 -15.88
N ILE A 150 -0.47 2.18 -14.64
CA ILE A 150 -1.45 1.56 -13.72
C ILE A 150 -2.85 1.59 -14.35
N GLN A 151 -3.30 2.78 -14.77
CA GLN A 151 -4.62 2.95 -15.36
C GLN A 151 -4.83 2.07 -16.59
N ASN A 152 -3.90 2.09 -17.53
CA ASN A 152 -4.03 1.33 -18.77
C ASN A 152 -4.04 -0.18 -18.51
N TYR A 153 -3.31 -0.66 -17.50
CA TYR A 153 -3.33 -2.06 -17.10
C TYR A 153 -4.71 -2.47 -16.55
N CYS A 154 -5.21 -1.74 -15.56
CA CYS A 154 -6.47 -2.09 -14.88
C CYS A 154 -7.70 -1.86 -15.75
N GLU A 155 -7.78 -0.74 -16.48
CA GLU A 155 -8.95 -0.43 -17.33
C GLU A 155 -9.04 -1.38 -18.55
N ALA A 156 -7.92 -1.94 -19.03
CA ALA A 156 -7.93 -2.95 -20.09
C ALA A 156 -8.60 -4.26 -19.66
N GLU A 157 -8.54 -4.58 -18.36
CA GLU A 157 -9.20 -5.73 -17.76
C GLU A 157 -10.62 -5.40 -17.23
N GLY A 158 -11.08 -4.15 -17.40
CA GLY A 158 -12.43 -3.71 -17.05
C GLY A 158 -12.61 -3.23 -15.61
N TYR A 159 -11.52 -3.00 -14.88
CA TYR A 159 -11.56 -2.55 -13.48
C TYR A 159 -11.61 -1.02 -13.35
N GLY A 160 -12.21 -0.55 -12.26
CA GLY A 160 -12.34 0.88 -11.96
C GLY A 160 -11.15 1.41 -11.15
N VAL A 161 -10.40 2.36 -11.70
CA VAL A 161 -9.28 3.00 -10.99
C VAL A 161 -9.76 4.23 -10.23
N VAL A 162 -9.63 4.22 -8.90
CA VAL A 162 -10.03 5.35 -8.03
C VAL A 162 -9.22 6.60 -8.38
N ARG A 163 -9.86 7.78 -8.37
CA ARG A 163 -9.26 9.03 -8.90
C ARG A 163 -9.12 10.15 -7.87
N GLU A 164 -9.87 10.04 -6.79
CA GLU A 164 -9.94 11.00 -5.70
C GLU A 164 -8.84 10.77 -4.64
N LEU A 165 -8.24 9.58 -4.65
CA LEU A 165 -7.18 9.12 -3.76
C LEU A 165 -5.96 8.73 -4.59
N VAL A 166 -4.78 9.05 -4.09
CA VAL A 166 -3.53 9.01 -4.84
C VAL A 166 -2.38 8.70 -3.89
N GLY A 167 -1.33 8.06 -4.40
CA GLY A 167 -0.07 7.95 -3.70
C GLY A 167 0.57 9.31 -3.41
N HIS A 168 1.69 9.29 -2.72
CA HIS A 168 2.33 10.52 -2.27
C HIS A 168 3.85 10.39 -2.18
N GLY A 169 4.54 11.53 -2.09
CA GLY A 169 5.90 11.55 -1.59
C GLY A 169 5.92 11.08 -0.14
N LEU A 170 7.00 10.41 0.24
CA LEU A 170 7.18 9.90 1.60
C LEU A 170 8.53 10.33 2.16
N GLY A 171 8.61 10.55 3.47
CA GLY A 171 9.84 10.97 4.13
C GLY A 171 9.67 11.14 5.64
N LYS A 172 10.07 12.32 6.14
CA LYS A 172 9.87 12.67 7.57
C LYS A 172 8.42 13.06 7.87
N LYS A 173 7.62 13.27 6.82
CA LYS A 173 6.16 13.38 6.88
C LYS A 173 5.55 12.22 6.12
N MET A 174 4.36 11.80 6.54
CA MET A 174 3.58 10.79 5.85
C MET A 174 3.32 11.22 4.39
N HIS A 175 2.67 12.37 4.23
CA HIS A 175 2.35 12.91 2.91
C HIS A 175 3.28 14.08 2.54
N GLU A 176 4.21 13.83 1.62
CA GLU A 176 5.07 14.80 0.96
C GLU A 176 4.72 14.94 -0.54
N ASP A 177 5.31 15.93 -1.22
CA ASP A 177 5.20 16.02 -2.69
C ASP A 177 6.11 14.99 -3.38
N PRO A 178 5.74 14.48 -4.57
CA PRO A 178 4.51 14.80 -5.30
C PRO A 178 3.35 13.86 -4.94
N GLU A 179 2.12 14.29 -5.18
CA GLU A 179 1.01 13.35 -5.39
C GLU A 179 1.34 12.38 -6.54
N MET A 180 0.98 11.11 -6.37
CA MET A 180 1.21 10.00 -7.28
C MET A 180 -0.12 9.33 -7.67
N PRO A 181 -0.92 9.94 -8.56
CA PRO A 181 -2.19 9.37 -8.96
C PRO A 181 -2.03 8.04 -9.71
N ASN A 182 -2.98 7.13 -9.48
CA ASN A 182 -3.08 5.84 -10.17
C ASN A 182 -3.62 5.95 -11.60
N TYR A 183 -3.84 7.18 -12.08
CA TYR A 183 -4.34 7.51 -13.40
C TYR A 183 -3.54 8.67 -14.01
N GLY A 184 -3.49 8.75 -15.33
CA GLY A 184 -2.64 9.77 -15.93
C GLY A 184 -2.53 9.75 -17.44
N LYS A 185 -1.63 10.61 -17.91
CA LYS A 185 -1.24 10.71 -19.32
C LYS A 185 0.28 10.74 -19.38
N ARG A 186 0.84 9.97 -20.32
CA ARG A 186 2.27 9.92 -20.58
C ARG A 186 2.88 11.31 -20.74
N GLY A 187 4.03 11.54 -20.12
CA GLY A 187 4.80 12.79 -20.17
C GLY A 187 4.15 13.97 -19.43
N ARG A 188 3.13 13.76 -18.59
CA ARG A 188 2.49 14.82 -17.77
C ARG A 188 2.87 14.70 -16.29
N GLY A 189 2.66 15.78 -15.54
CA GLY A 189 2.97 15.84 -14.11
C GLY A 189 4.42 16.21 -13.80
N LYS A 190 4.77 16.13 -12.52
CA LYS A 190 6.11 16.48 -12.00
C LYS A 190 7.17 15.52 -12.55
N LYS A 191 8.37 16.04 -12.78
CA LYS A 191 9.53 15.22 -13.16
C LYS A 191 10.06 14.52 -11.92
N PHE A 192 10.50 13.29 -12.11
CA PHE A 192 11.21 12.55 -11.08
C PHE A 192 12.65 13.03 -10.93
N ILE A 193 13.15 12.95 -9.69
CA ILE A 193 14.52 13.32 -9.31
C ILE A 193 15.15 12.17 -8.54
N GLU A 194 16.48 12.10 -8.58
CA GLU A 194 17.26 11.15 -7.79
C GLU A 194 16.98 11.33 -6.29
N GLY A 195 16.90 10.25 -5.53
CA GLY A 195 16.62 10.28 -4.10
C GLY A 195 15.18 10.66 -3.73
N MET A 196 14.27 10.76 -4.70
CA MET A 196 12.84 10.88 -4.41
C MET A 196 12.33 9.54 -3.86
N VAL A 197 11.53 9.60 -2.79
CA VAL A 197 10.83 8.43 -2.23
C VAL A 197 9.33 8.71 -2.26
N VAL A 198 8.56 7.73 -2.73
CA VAL A 198 7.11 7.81 -2.88
C VAL A 198 6.44 6.53 -2.43
N ALA A 199 5.21 6.65 -1.95
CA ALA A 199 4.25 5.57 -1.86
C ALA A 199 3.52 5.43 -3.21
N ILE A 200 3.52 4.23 -3.79
CA ILE A 200 2.70 3.89 -4.95
C ILE A 200 1.65 2.89 -4.47
N GLU A 201 0.38 3.28 -4.53
CA GLU A 201 -0.74 2.61 -3.87
C GLU A 201 -1.96 2.49 -4.81
N PRO A 202 -1.97 1.57 -5.79
CA PRO A 202 -3.14 1.32 -6.61
C PRO A 202 -4.34 0.86 -5.77
N MET A 203 -5.38 1.69 -5.79
CA MET A 203 -6.72 1.40 -5.28
C MET A 203 -7.65 1.09 -6.46
N ILE A 204 -8.03 -0.17 -6.58
CA ILE A 204 -8.75 -0.68 -7.75
C ILE A 204 -10.05 -1.33 -7.32
N ASN A 205 -11.14 -0.87 -7.93
CA ASN A 205 -12.49 -1.36 -7.69
C ASN A 205 -12.86 -2.43 -8.71
N LEU A 206 -13.58 -3.48 -8.28
CA LEU A 206 -14.18 -4.46 -9.17
C LEU A 206 -15.21 -3.84 -10.15
N GLY A 207 -15.85 -2.76 -9.72
CA GLY A 207 -16.88 -2.06 -10.46
C GLY A 207 -16.40 -0.74 -11.06
N THR A 208 -17.16 0.32 -10.79
CA THR A 208 -16.82 1.67 -11.26
C THR A 208 -15.72 2.32 -10.42
N HIS A 209 -15.05 3.34 -10.95
CA HIS A 209 -14.07 4.14 -10.19
C HIS A 209 -14.67 4.98 -9.06
N ARG A 210 -16.00 5.08 -8.97
CA ARG A 210 -16.67 6.04 -8.09
C ARG A 210 -16.65 5.56 -6.65
N ILE A 211 -16.40 6.49 -5.75
CA ILE A 211 -16.34 6.25 -4.30
C ILE A 211 -17.32 7.16 -3.55
N LYS A 212 -17.51 6.87 -2.27
CA LYS A 212 -18.12 7.78 -1.28
C LYS A 212 -17.45 7.59 0.08
N GLN A 213 -17.38 8.65 0.87
CA GLN A 213 -16.97 8.56 2.27
C GLN A 213 -18.16 8.23 3.17
N LEU A 214 -17.94 7.41 4.19
CA LEU A 214 -18.94 7.10 5.21
C LEU A 214 -19.02 8.19 6.29
N ASP A 215 -20.10 8.17 7.07
CA ASP A 215 -20.37 9.15 8.13
C ASP A 215 -19.41 9.03 9.33
N ASP A 216 -18.56 7.98 9.37
CA ASP A 216 -17.49 7.85 10.37
C ASP A 216 -16.32 8.81 10.15
N GLY A 217 -16.31 9.54 9.02
CA GLY A 217 -15.32 10.55 8.68
C GLY A 217 -14.00 10.01 8.14
N TRP A 218 -13.86 8.69 8.00
CA TRP A 218 -12.62 8.03 7.59
C TRP A 218 -12.85 7.09 6.42
N THR A 219 -13.74 6.10 6.59
CA THR A 219 -13.88 4.99 5.68
C THR A 219 -14.39 5.45 4.32
N ILE A 220 -13.67 5.07 3.27
CA ILE A 220 -14.06 5.33 1.89
C ILE A 220 -14.47 4.01 1.25
N VAL A 221 -15.65 3.97 0.63
CA VAL A 221 -16.21 2.77 0.02
C VAL A 221 -16.52 2.99 -1.46
N THR A 222 -16.58 1.89 -2.21
CA THR A 222 -17.09 1.92 -3.59
C THR A 222 -18.55 2.37 -3.62
N LEU A 223 -18.92 3.14 -4.64
CA LEU A 223 -20.30 3.65 -4.76
C LEU A 223 -21.29 2.56 -5.16
N ASP A 224 -20.84 1.53 -5.87
CA ASP A 224 -21.65 0.41 -6.33
C ASP A 224 -21.65 -0.80 -5.38
N GLY A 225 -20.96 -0.70 -4.24
CA GLY A 225 -20.91 -1.73 -3.19
C GLY A 225 -20.17 -3.00 -3.60
N LYS A 226 -19.37 -2.94 -4.67
CA LYS A 226 -18.51 -4.06 -5.08
C LYS A 226 -17.15 -4.00 -4.36
N PRO A 227 -16.44 -5.14 -4.24
CA PRO A 227 -15.12 -5.17 -3.63
C PRO A 227 -14.10 -4.22 -4.27
N SER A 228 -13.18 -3.74 -3.44
CA SER A 228 -11.98 -3.01 -3.82
C SER A 228 -10.74 -3.74 -3.29
N ALA A 229 -9.58 -3.46 -3.86
CA ALA A 229 -8.30 -3.93 -3.37
C ALA A 229 -7.28 -2.79 -3.36
N HIS A 230 -6.36 -2.88 -2.41
CA HIS A 230 -5.28 -1.92 -2.16
C HIS A 230 -3.98 -2.69 -1.89
N PHE A 231 -2.95 -2.39 -2.67
CA PHE A 231 -1.58 -2.82 -2.44
C PHE A 231 -0.69 -1.61 -2.58
N GLU A 232 0.39 -1.56 -1.83
CA GLU A 232 1.26 -0.39 -1.82
C GLU A 232 2.72 -0.80 -1.65
N HIS A 233 3.65 0.03 -2.13
CA HIS A 233 5.05 -0.04 -1.73
C HIS A 233 5.65 1.36 -1.58
N ASP A 234 6.58 1.47 -0.63
CA ASP A 234 7.56 2.55 -0.57
C ASP A 234 8.64 2.32 -1.62
N VAL A 235 8.86 3.30 -2.50
CA VAL A 235 9.83 3.19 -3.59
C VAL A 235 10.69 4.44 -3.70
N ALA A 236 12.01 4.23 -3.67
CA ALA A 236 13.00 5.26 -3.91
C ALA A 236 13.46 5.27 -5.38
N ILE A 237 13.98 6.40 -5.85
CA ILE A 237 14.78 6.44 -7.08
C ILE A 237 16.27 6.43 -6.71
N ILE A 238 16.96 5.35 -7.07
CA ILE A 238 18.39 5.15 -6.87
C ILE A 238 19.05 4.83 -8.21
N ASP A 239 20.10 5.55 -8.56
CA ASP A 239 20.83 5.43 -9.83
C ASP A 239 19.89 5.53 -11.04
N GLY A 240 18.88 6.38 -10.91
CA GLY A 240 17.85 6.63 -11.89
C GLY A 240 16.81 5.52 -12.08
N LYS A 241 16.80 4.49 -11.24
CA LYS A 241 15.87 3.35 -11.29
C LYS A 241 15.03 3.26 -10.02
N PRO A 242 13.84 2.64 -10.09
CA PRO A 242 13.07 2.32 -8.90
C PRO A 242 13.80 1.32 -8.01
N GLU A 243 13.77 1.55 -6.70
CA GLU A 243 14.25 0.68 -5.64
C GLU A 243 13.15 0.54 -4.59
N ILE A 244 12.60 -0.66 -4.40
CA ILE A 244 11.56 -0.90 -3.38
C ILE A 244 12.20 -0.96 -1.99
N LEU A 245 11.61 -0.22 -1.04
CA LEU A 245 12.05 -0.16 0.35
C LEU A 245 11.31 -1.15 1.27
N SER A 246 10.00 -1.36 1.07
CA SER A 246 9.18 -2.36 1.77
C SER A 246 9.22 -3.75 1.10
N THR A 247 8.46 -4.74 1.58
CA THR A 247 8.40 -6.08 0.95
C THR A 247 7.15 -6.86 1.37
N PHE A 248 6.54 -7.57 0.43
CA PHE A 248 5.55 -8.61 0.70
C PHE A 248 6.19 -9.95 1.10
N GLY A 249 7.52 -10.08 1.08
CA GLY A 249 8.22 -11.32 1.39
C GLY A 249 7.86 -11.94 2.75
N TYR A 250 7.67 -11.12 3.80
CA TYR A 250 7.22 -11.64 5.11
C TYR A 250 5.78 -12.15 5.08
N VAL A 251 4.91 -11.53 4.28
CA VAL A 251 3.54 -12.02 4.03
C VAL A 251 3.60 -13.33 3.26
N TYR A 252 4.43 -13.40 2.24
CA TYR A 252 4.60 -14.61 1.42
C TYR A 252 5.17 -15.78 2.21
N GLU A 253 6.16 -15.54 3.06
CA GLU A 253 6.68 -16.56 3.98
C GLU A 253 5.55 -17.10 4.89
N ALA A 254 4.75 -16.20 5.48
CA ALA A 254 3.64 -16.58 6.35
C ALA A 254 2.55 -17.39 5.62
N LEU A 255 2.30 -17.10 4.35
CA LEU A 255 1.29 -17.75 3.52
C LEU A 255 1.82 -18.93 2.68
N GLY A 256 3.13 -19.21 2.74
CA GLY A 256 3.77 -20.26 1.94
C GLY A 256 3.81 -19.95 0.43
N ILE A 257 3.82 -18.68 0.06
CA ILE A 257 3.89 -18.20 -1.33
C ILE A 257 5.36 -18.06 -1.74
N VAL A 258 5.70 -18.51 -2.95
CA VAL A 258 7.01 -18.29 -3.57
C VAL A 258 6.83 -17.32 -4.72
N SER A 259 7.58 -16.22 -4.71
CA SER A 259 7.51 -15.14 -5.71
C SER A 259 8.89 -14.51 -5.89
N ASP A 260 9.17 -14.05 -7.11
CA ASP A 260 10.37 -13.28 -7.52
C ASP A 260 10.00 -11.87 -8.03
N GLU A 261 8.74 -11.44 -7.86
CA GLU A 261 8.20 -10.23 -8.48
C GLU A 261 8.86 -8.91 -7.99
N GLU A 262 9.51 -8.93 -6.82
CA GLU A 262 10.22 -7.79 -6.25
C GLU A 262 11.70 -7.72 -6.67
N ASP A 263 12.27 -8.82 -7.19
CA ASP A 263 13.72 -8.96 -7.41
C ASP A 263 14.25 -7.94 -8.43
N GLU A 264 13.44 -7.57 -9.43
CA GLU A 264 13.84 -6.59 -10.44
C GLU A 264 13.99 -5.15 -9.90
N PHE A 265 13.46 -4.88 -8.71
CA PHE A 265 13.43 -3.55 -8.09
C PHE A 265 14.35 -3.45 -6.87
N ARG A 266 15.33 -4.35 -6.75
CA ARG A 266 16.29 -4.33 -5.64
C ARG A 266 17.71 -4.35 -6.15
N GLN A 267 18.54 -3.46 -5.61
CA GLN A 267 19.98 -3.49 -5.83
C GLN A 267 20.66 -4.64 -5.07
N ASN A 268 20.10 -5.00 -3.91
CA ASN A 268 20.61 -6.08 -3.05
C ASN A 268 19.51 -7.10 -2.77
N THR A 269 19.87 -8.38 -2.79
CA THR A 269 18.93 -9.47 -2.44
C THR A 269 18.38 -9.28 -1.03
N LEU A 270 17.06 -9.36 -0.89
CA LEU A 270 16.38 -9.36 0.39
C LEU A 270 16.67 -10.68 1.13
N VAL A 271 17.00 -10.58 2.41
CA VAL A 271 17.11 -11.73 3.32
C VAL A 271 16.04 -11.55 4.39
N LEU A 272 15.07 -12.48 4.42
CA LEU A 272 13.95 -12.51 5.37
C LEU A 272 14.38 -13.05 6.74
#